data_AF-A0AAD2FM06-F1
#
_entry.id   AF-A0AAD2FM06-F1
#
_cell.length_a   1.000
_cell.length_b   1.000
_cell.length_c   1.000
_cell.angle_alpha   90.00
_cell.angle_beta   90.00
_cell.angle_gamma   90.00
#
_symmetry.space_group_name_H-M   'P 1'
#
loop_
_entity.id
_entity.type
_entity.pdbx_description
1 polymer ?
#
loop_
_entity_poly.entity_id
_entity_poly.type
_entity_poly.pdbx_seq_one_letter_code
_entity_poly.pdbx_strand_id
1 'polypeptide(L)'
;MTPSQVIELNSCAVALMKQGHYHDAIVATSSALKHCRELEMAQTVCATTNCCIDQCMMQSDASEPYSGSTGDFIYQNGILIPSDAYETVNIAAILIFNSALSHQLLARQHPGAVPQSILLKAQRLYELAYYLQDSEDNVLFKFAVINNTAVIHKAVGNQAMSKECLDFLFSLMMLFVDRGCSVQLKH
;
A
#
# COMPACT_ATOMS: atom_id res chain seq x y z
N MET A 1 6.59 6.69 23.36
CA MET A 1 5.41 6.04 22.76
C MET A 1 5.74 4.58 22.51
N THR A 2 4.74 3.72 22.38
CA THR A 2 4.95 2.27 22.21
C THR A 2 4.68 1.84 20.76
N PRO A 3 5.35 0.77 20.28
CA PRO A 3 5.00 0.06 19.05
C PRO A 3 3.50 -0.15 18.81
N SER A 4 2.76 -0.47 19.87
CA SER A 4 1.29 -0.68 19.86
C SER A 4 0.54 0.52 19.29
N GLN A 5 0.96 1.74 19.61
CA GLN A 5 0.25 2.95 19.18
C GLN A 5 0.35 3.17 17.67
N VAL A 6 1.48 2.82 17.05
CA VAL A 6 1.64 2.90 15.58
C VAL A 6 0.71 1.91 14.89
N ILE A 7 0.61 0.69 15.42
CA ILE A 7 -0.26 -0.38 14.88
C ILE A 7 -1.74 -0.02 15.05
N GLU A 8 -2.13 0.53 16.21
CA GLU A 8 -3.50 0.98 16.47
C GLU A 8 -3.91 2.12 15.53
N LEU A 9 -3.03 3.12 15.33
CA LEU A 9 -3.29 4.22 14.40
C LEU A 9 -3.40 3.73 12.95
N ASN A 10 -2.57 2.77 12.54
CA ASN A 10 -2.67 2.15 11.22
C ASN A 10 -4.01 1.40 11.06
N SER A 11 -4.38 0.59 12.06
CA SER A 11 -5.64 -0.17 12.05
C SER A 11 -6.86 0.76 11.98
N CYS A 12 -6.81 1.88 12.71
CA CYS A 12 -7.79 2.96 12.64
C CYS A 12 -7.87 3.55 11.23
N ALA A 13 -6.73 3.87 10.61
CA ALA A 13 -6.69 4.38 9.24
C ALA A 13 -7.32 3.41 8.23
N VAL A 14 -7.01 2.11 8.32
CA VAL A 14 -7.59 1.09 7.44
C VAL A 14 -9.11 0.99 7.64
N ALA A 15 -9.60 1.07 8.88
CA ALA A 15 -11.04 1.10 9.16
C ALA A 15 -11.71 2.35 8.56
N LEU A 16 -11.08 3.53 8.67
CA LEU A 16 -11.57 4.77 8.08
C LEU A 16 -11.61 4.71 6.54
N MET A 17 -10.61 4.09 5.90
CA MET A 17 -10.63 3.84 4.45
C MET A 17 -11.83 2.98 4.05
N LYS A 18 -12.13 1.91 4.78
CA LYS A 18 -13.31 1.05 4.53
C LYS A 18 -14.63 1.81 4.65
N GLN A 19 -14.68 2.81 5.54
CA GLN A 19 -15.86 3.67 5.72
C GLN A 19 -15.94 4.83 4.71
N GLY A 20 -14.93 5.00 3.84
CA GLY A 20 -14.86 6.12 2.89
C GLY A 20 -14.41 7.45 3.51
N HIS A 21 -13.94 7.45 4.76
CA HIS A 21 -13.48 8.63 5.49
C HIS A 21 -11.99 8.89 5.22
N TYR A 22 -11.65 9.18 3.96
CA TYR A 22 -10.26 9.20 3.51
C TYR A 22 -9.43 10.35 4.08
N HIS A 23 -10.05 11.50 4.40
CA HIS A 23 -9.33 12.59 5.04
C HIS A 23 -8.83 12.20 6.43
N ASP A 24 -9.69 11.55 7.23
CA ASP A 24 -9.34 11.08 8.56
C ASP A 24 -8.31 9.94 8.49
N ALA A 25 -8.39 9.07 7.48
CA ALA A 25 -7.37 8.06 7.21
C ALA A 25 -5.99 8.67 6.92
N ILE A 26 -5.92 9.79 6.19
CA ILE A 26 -4.67 10.53 5.96
C ILE A 26 -4.10 11.06 7.29
N VAL A 27 -4.95 11.62 8.15
CA VAL A 27 -4.53 12.13 9.47
C VAL A 27 -4.00 11.00 10.36
N ALA A 28 -4.70 9.87 10.41
CA ALA A 28 -4.30 8.70 11.17
C ALA A 28 -2.96 8.11 10.67
N THR A 29 -2.80 7.90 9.36
CA THR A 29 -1.53 7.41 8.77
C THR A 29 -0.37 8.38 8.98
N SER A 30 -0.60 9.69 8.84
CA SER A 30 0.43 10.71 9.08
C SER A 30 0.88 10.72 10.54
N SER A 31 -0.06 10.54 11.47
CA SER A 31 0.24 10.44 12.90
C SER A 31 1.05 9.18 13.20
N ALA A 32 0.66 8.04 12.63
CA ALA A 32 1.41 6.78 12.74
C ALA A 32 2.85 6.93 12.22
N LEU A 33 3.04 7.57 11.06
CA LEU A 33 4.36 7.81 10.48
C LEU A 33 5.25 8.69 11.35
N LYS A 34 4.69 9.75 11.93
CA LYS A 34 5.41 10.63 12.85
C LYS A 34 5.96 9.82 14.04
N HIS A 35 5.12 8.97 14.62
CA HIS A 35 5.52 8.15 15.76
C HIS A 35 6.47 7.01 15.38
N CYS A 36 6.31 6.40 14.20
CA CYS A 36 7.24 5.42 13.67
C CYS A 36 8.65 6.01 13.56
N ARG A 37 8.78 7.23 13.02
CA ARG A 37 10.06 7.92 12.92
C ARG A 37 10.68 8.24 14.29
N GLU A 38 9.87 8.68 15.25
CA GLU A 38 10.33 8.93 16.62
C GLU A 38 10.87 7.65 17.30
N LEU A 39 10.29 6.49 16.99
CA LEU A 39 10.72 5.19 17.50
C LEU A 39 12.01 4.68 16.83
N GLU A 40 12.14 4.82 15.52
CA GLU A 40 13.36 4.44 14.77
C GLU A 40 14.59 5.23 15.24
N MET A 41 14.42 6.51 15.60
CA MET A 41 15.52 7.31 16.18
C MET A 41 15.92 6.86 17.58
N ALA A 42 15.11 6.02 18.25
CA ALA A 42 15.31 5.60 19.64
C ALA A 42 15.80 4.14 19.78
N GLN A 43 15.83 3.34 18.72
CA GLN A 43 16.13 1.89 18.80
C GLN A 43 17.15 1.42 17.76
N THR A 44 18.09 0.58 18.21
CA THR A 44 18.93 -0.29 17.36
C THR A 44 18.31 -1.68 17.43
N VAL A 45 17.69 -2.16 16.35
CA VAL A 45 16.89 -3.40 16.38
C VAL A 45 17.62 -4.54 15.68
N CYS A 46 17.65 -5.68 16.37
CA CYS A 46 18.00 -7.02 15.89
C CYS A 46 16.67 -7.74 15.56
N ALA A 47 16.51 -8.32 14.36
CA ALA A 47 15.26 -8.96 13.93
C ALA A 47 15.41 -10.50 13.89
N THR A 48 14.39 -11.25 14.33
CA THR A 48 14.40 -12.73 14.35
C THR A 48 13.14 -13.43 13.82
N THR A 49 12.24 -12.76 13.08
CA THR A 49 11.09 -13.44 12.46
C THR A 49 10.84 -13.00 11.01
N ASN A 50 10.51 -13.95 10.13
CA ASN A 50 10.36 -13.74 8.68
C ASN A 50 8.92 -13.34 8.30
N CYS A 51 8.37 -12.26 8.85
CA CYS A 51 7.10 -11.72 8.36
C CYS A 51 7.38 -10.73 7.21
N CYS A 52 6.76 -10.93 6.05
CA CYS A 52 6.91 -10.06 4.87
C CYS A 52 5.62 -9.25 4.63
N ILE A 53 5.71 -8.16 3.86
CA ILE A 53 4.56 -7.26 3.62
C ILE A 53 3.43 -7.99 2.89
N ASP A 54 3.76 -8.91 1.99
CA ASP A 54 2.78 -9.73 1.26
C ASP A 54 1.92 -10.57 2.21
N GLN A 55 2.49 -11.09 3.30
CA GLN A 55 1.73 -11.81 4.32
C GLN A 55 0.71 -10.90 4.99
N CYS A 56 1.09 -9.65 5.32
CA CYS A 56 0.19 -8.65 5.86
C CYS A 56 -0.94 -8.31 4.87
N MET A 57 -0.63 -8.19 3.58
CA MET A 57 -1.63 -7.93 2.52
C MET A 57 -2.66 -9.06 2.43
N MET A 58 -2.21 -10.32 2.36
CA MET A 58 -3.10 -11.48 2.28
C MET A 58 -4.04 -11.60 3.49
N GLN A 59 -3.57 -11.24 4.68
CA GLN A 59 -4.39 -11.22 5.90
C GLN A 59 -5.41 -10.07 5.91
N SER A 60 -5.06 -8.94 5.29
CA SER A 60 -5.92 -7.75 5.23
C SER A 60 -7.08 -7.89 4.24
N ASP A 61 -6.85 -8.64 3.16
CA ASP A 61 -7.79 -8.86 2.06
C ASP A 61 -8.89 -9.90 2.37
N ALA A 62 -8.74 -10.72 3.40
CA ALA A 62 -9.61 -11.87 3.67
C ALA A 62 -11.08 -11.54 4.05
N SER A 63 -11.52 -10.28 3.95
CA SER A 63 -12.76 -9.80 4.59
C SER A 63 -13.88 -9.35 3.64
N GLU A 64 -13.68 -9.17 2.33
CA GLU A 64 -14.69 -8.52 1.47
C GLU A 64 -14.86 -9.20 0.10
N PRO A 65 -16.11 -9.50 -0.32
CA PRO A 65 -16.40 -9.95 -1.68
C PRO A 65 -16.23 -8.78 -2.67
N TYR A 66 -15.46 -9.02 -3.74
CA TYR A 66 -15.23 -8.08 -4.84
C TYR A 66 -16.55 -7.52 -5.41
N SER A 67 -16.83 -6.23 -5.16
CA SER A 67 -17.85 -5.51 -5.96
C SER A 67 -17.18 -4.98 -7.23
N GLY A 68 -17.41 -5.69 -8.33
CA GLY A 68 -16.88 -5.32 -9.63
C GLY A 68 -17.41 -3.97 -10.09
N SER A 69 -16.52 -3.01 -10.33
CA SER A 69 -16.80 -1.83 -11.13
C SER A 69 -15.76 -1.75 -12.24
N THR A 70 -16.28 -1.85 -13.47
CA THR A 70 -15.58 -1.73 -14.74
C THR A 70 -14.92 -0.35 -14.88
N GLY A 71 -13.60 -0.32 -15.00
CA GLY A 71 -12.91 0.87 -15.50
C GLY A 71 -11.40 0.85 -15.33
N ASP A 72 -10.92 0.67 -14.11
CA ASP A 72 -9.50 0.62 -13.75
C ASP A 72 -9.34 -0.21 -12.47
N PHE A 73 -8.50 -1.25 -12.50
CA PHE A 73 -8.25 -2.08 -11.32
C PHE A 73 -7.34 -1.28 -10.39
N ILE A 74 -7.87 -0.79 -9.26
CA ILE A 74 -7.06 -0.18 -8.19
C ILE A 74 -7.09 -1.16 -7.02
N TYR A 75 -5.93 -1.46 -6.45
CA TYR A 75 -5.87 -2.15 -5.17
C TYR A 75 -6.35 -1.17 -4.08
N GLN A 76 -7.46 -1.51 -3.42
CA GLN A 76 -8.25 -0.58 -2.57
C GLN A 76 -8.14 -0.88 -1.08
N ASN A 77 -7.48 -1.97 -0.69
CA ASN A 77 -7.50 -2.45 0.68
C ASN A 77 -6.28 -1.95 1.45
N GLY A 78 -6.50 -1.22 2.54
CA GLY A 78 -5.41 -0.84 3.43
C GLY A 78 -4.75 -2.07 4.07
N ILE A 79 -3.44 -2.03 4.25
CA ILE A 79 -2.65 -3.13 4.82
C ILE A 79 -2.60 -3.01 6.35
N LEU A 80 -3.09 -4.02 7.05
CA LEU A 80 -3.00 -4.14 8.50
C LEU A 80 -1.60 -4.62 8.92
N ILE A 81 -1.16 -4.18 10.09
CA ILE A 81 0.11 -4.63 10.69
C ILE A 81 -0.25 -5.55 11.85
N PRO A 82 0.12 -6.84 11.80
CA PRO A 82 -0.07 -7.75 12.91
C PRO A 82 0.68 -7.27 14.16
N SER A 83 0.07 -7.43 15.35
CA SER A 83 0.67 -6.94 16.60
C SER A 83 2.01 -7.61 16.95
N ASP A 84 2.27 -8.77 16.38
CA ASP A 84 3.48 -9.58 16.51
C ASP A 84 4.54 -9.30 15.41
N ALA A 85 4.21 -8.51 14.37
CA ALA A 85 5.08 -8.27 13.21
C ALA A 85 5.95 -6.99 13.32
N TYR A 86 5.98 -6.34 14.49
CA TYR A 86 6.56 -5.01 14.63
C TYR A 86 8.06 -4.94 14.34
N GLU A 87 8.80 -6.00 14.66
CA GLU A 87 10.28 -6.04 14.53
C GLU A 87 10.75 -6.61 13.18
N THR A 88 9.82 -7.00 12.32
CA THR A 88 10.11 -7.90 11.18
C THR A 88 9.67 -7.36 9.84
N VAL A 89 8.61 -6.55 9.82
CA VAL A 89 8.06 -5.98 8.60
C VAL A 89 8.54 -4.54 8.48
N ASN A 90 8.75 -4.07 7.25
CA ASN A 90 9.00 -2.65 7.02
C ASN A 90 7.69 -1.86 7.26
N ILE A 91 7.44 -1.50 8.52
CA ILE A 91 6.27 -0.74 8.95
C ILE A 91 6.19 0.58 8.20
N ALA A 92 7.32 1.27 8.02
CA ALA A 92 7.35 2.53 7.30
C ALA A 92 6.80 2.37 5.88
N ALA A 93 7.20 1.33 5.15
CA ALA A 93 6.67 1.04 3.81
C ALA A 93 5.13 0.82 3.81
N ILE A 94 4.61 0.07 4.78
CA ILE A 94 3.15 -0.15 4.93
C ILE A 94 2.41 1.15 5.24
N LEU A 95 2.91 1.95 6.17
CA LEU A 95 2.28 3.21 6.56
C LEU A 95 2.28 4.23 5.42
N ILE A 96 3.39 4.32 4.68
CA ILE A 96 3.50 5.20 3.50
C ILE A 96 2.56 4.73 2.40
N PHE A 97 2.48 3.42 2.15
CA PHE A 97 1.52 2.85 1.21
C PHE A 97 0.07 3.18 1.57
N ASN A 98 -0.33 2.96 2.83
CA ASN A 98 -1.68 3.27 3.30
C ASN A 98 -2.00 4.77 3.21
N SER A 99 -1.00 5.63 3.41
CA SER A 99 -1.13 7.07 3.21
C SER A 99 -1.33 7.42 1.73
N ALA A 100 -0.55 6.81 0.84
CA ALA A 100 -0.69 6.96 -0.61
C ALA A 100 -2.08 6.54 -1.09
N LEU A 101 -2.54 5.38 -0.62
CA LEU A 101 -3.86 4.84 -0.91
C LEU A 101 -4.97 5.77 -0.45
N SER A 102 -4.90 6.29 0.78
CA SER A 102 -5.89 7.23 1.31
C SER A 102 -5.98 8.50 0.44
N HIS A 103 -4.84 9.03 -0.02
CA HIS A 103 -4.80 10.16 -0.95
C HIS A 103 -5.45 9.83 -2.31
N GLN A 104 -5.16 8.67 -2.88
CA GLN A 104 -5.74 8.24 -4.15
C GLN A 104 -7.26 7.99 -4.05
N LEU A 105 -7.72 7.38 -2.97
CA LEU A 105 -9.15 7.13 -2.73
C LEU A 105 -9.91 8.44 -2.49
N LEU A 106 -9.32 9.40 -1.77
CA LEU A 106 -9.86 10.75 -1.62
C LEU A 106 -10.02 11.45 -2.97
N ALA A 107 -9.01 11.37 -3.83
CA ALA A 107 -9.07 11.90 -5.18
C ALA A 107 -10.23 11.27 -5.98
N ARG A 108 -10.50 9.97 -5.81
CA ARG A 108 -11.57 9.27 -6.53
C ARG A 108 -12.99 9.74 -6.16
N GLN A 109 -13.21 10.26 -4.95
CA GLN A 109 -14.52 10.76 -4.52
C GLN A 109 -14.96 12.06 -5.21
N HIS A 110 -14.04 12.77 -5.90
CA HIS A 110 -14.33 14.07 -6.49
C HIS A 110 -14.07 14.14 -8.01
N PRO A 111 -14.66 13.25 -8.83
CA PRO A 111 -14.43 13.22 -10.27
C PRO A 111 -14.86 14.57 -10.89
N GLY A 112 -13.89 15.36 -11.35
CA GLY A 112 -14.12 16.68 -11.98
C GLY A 112 -13.57 17.89 -11.20
N ALA A 113 -13.21 17.75 -9.93
CA ALA A 113 -12.59 18.80 -9.12
C ALA A 113 -11.36 18.33 -8.34
N VAL A 114 -10.84 17.14 -8.66
CA VAL A 114 -9.67 16.55 -7.99
C VAL A 114 -8.48 17.50 -8.12
N PRO A 115 -7.94 18.01 -7.02
CA PRO A 115 -6.68 18.72 -7.07
C PRO A 115 -5.60 17.73 -7.54
N GLN A 116 -4.99 18.02 -8.70
CA GLN A 116 -3.87 17.24 -9.23
C GLN A 116 -2.76 17.04 -8.19
N SER A 117 -2.63 17.99 -7.25
CA SER A 117 -1.72 17.92 -6.10
C SER A 117 -1.96 16.70 -5.19
N ILE A 118 -3.20 16.23 -5.02
CA ILE A 118 -3.52 15.05 -4.21
C ILE A 118 -3.01 13.78 -4.91
N LEU A 119 -3.27 13.64 -6.22
CA LEU A 119 -2.79 12.52 -7.01
C LEU A 119 -1.26 12.48 -7.10
N LEU A 120 -0.62 13.63 -7.31
CA LEU A 120 0.85 13.73 -7.31
C LEU A 120 1.45 13.40 -5.93
N LYS A 121 0.75 13.72 -4.84
CA LYS A 121 1.18 13.32 -3.50
C LYS A 121 1.05 11.82 -3.30
N ALA A 122 -0.06 11.20 -3.73
CA ALA A 122 -0.22 9.75 -3.72
C ALA A 122 0.90 9.06 -4.52
N GLN A 123 1.21 9.55 -5.72
CA GLN A 123 2.29 9.03 -6.56
C GLN A 123 3.64 9.03 -5.84
N ARG A 124 4.05 10.18 -5.29
CA ARG A 124 5.33 10.29 -4.56
C ARG A 124 5.42 9.35 -3.36
N LEU A 125 4.29 9.14 -2.67
CA LEU A 125 4.23 8.21 -1.53
C LEU A 125 4.35 6.77 -2.02
N TYR A 126 3.71 6.38 -3.12
CA TYR A 126 3.88 5.05 -3.71
C TYR A 126 5.32 4.79 -4.15
N GLU A 127 5.97 5.74 -4.83
CA GLU A 127 7.38 5.65 -5.20
C GLU A 127 8.26 5.44 -3.96
N LEU A 128 8.04 6.24 -2.90
CA LEU A 128 8.78 6.10 -1.65
C LEU A 128 8.54 4.74 -0.97
N ALA A 129 7.29 4.26 -0.95
CA ALA A 129 6.94 2.96 -0.39
C ALA A 129 7.62 1.81 -1.15
N TYR A 130 7.71 1.93 -2.49
CA TYR A 130 8.45 1.00 -3.33
C TYR A 130 9.93 0.97 -2.98
N TYR A 131 10.57 2.14 -2.86
CA TYR A 131 12.01 2.25 -2.56
C TYR A 131 12.39 1.75 -1.18
N LEU A 132 11.53 1.89 -0.17
CA LEU A 132 11.81 1.38 1.18
C LEU A 132 11.77 -0.14 1.26
N GLN A 133 11.21 -0.80 0.25
CA GLN A 133 11.03 -2.23 0.23
C GLN A 133 12.17 -2.88 -0.57
N ASP A 134 13.26 -3.25 0.10
CA ASP A 134 14.48 -3.80 -0.53
C ASP A 134 14.47 -5.33 -0.72
N SER A 135 13.35 -6.00 -0.41
CA SER A 135 13.26 -7.46 -0.49
C SER A 135 12.72 -7.93 -1.85
N GLU A 136 13.19 -9.07 -2.34
CA GLU A 136 12.59 -9.70 -3.52
C GLU A 136 11.24 -10.37 -3.20
N ASP A 137 10.91 -10.55 -1.91
CA ASP A 137 9.80 -11.38 -1.44
C ASP A 137 8.45 -10.66 -1.37
N ASN A 138 8.40 -9.32 -1.44
CA ASN A 138 7.13 -8.57 -1.39
C ASN A 138 6.56 -8.30 -2.79
N VAL A 139 6.25 -9.37 -3.50
CA VAL A 139 5.78 -9.36 -4.89
C VAL A 139 4.40 -8.72 -5.01
N LEU A 140 3.45 -9.11 -4.16
CA LEU A 140 2.09 -8.57 -4.15
C LEU A 140 2.10 -7.08 -3.82
N PHE A 141 2.97 -6.66 -2.90
CA PHE A 141 3.16 -5.26 -2.58
C PHE A 141 3.65 -4.46 -3.79
N LYS A 142 4.68 -4.96 -4.49
CA LYS A 142 5.18 -4.33 -5.73
C LYS A 142 4.07 -4.24 -6.78
N PHE A 143 3.29 -5.30 -6.96
CA PHE A 143 2.16 -5.29 -7.90
C PHE A 143 1.13 -4.22 -7.55
N ALA A 144 0.71 -4.14 -6.29
CA ALA A 144 -0.26 -3.13 -5.85
C ALA A 144 0.26 -1.71 -6.06
N VAL A 145 1.53 -1.44 -5.73
CA VAL A 145 2.17 -0.13 -5.91
C VAL A 145 2.24 0.26 -7.39
N ILE A 146 2.75 -0.63 -8.25
CA ILE A 146 2.90 -0.35 -9.69
C ILE A 146 1.53 -0.12 -10.34
N ASN A 147 0.57 -1.01 -10.06
CA ASN A 147 -0.79 -0.90 -10.58
C ASN A 147 -1.47 0.41 -10.17
N ASN A 148 -1.40 0.77 -8.88
CA ASN A 148 -2.00 2.01 -8.39
C ASN A 148 -1.30 3.26 -8.97
N THR A 149 0.02 3.20 -9.18
CA THR A 149 0.80 4.26 -9.85
C THR A 149 0.40 4.42 -11.32
N ALA A 150 0.19 3.31 -12.05
CA ALA A 150 -0.29 3.33 -13.43
C ALA A 150 -1.64 4.03 -13.56
N VAL A 151 -2.56 3.78 -12.62
CA VAL A 151 -3.87 4.43 -12.58
C VAL A 151 -3.75 5.93 -12.30
N ILE A 152 -2.83 6.34 -11.43
CA ILE A 152 -2.56 7.77 -11.20
C ILE A 152 -2.02 8.43 -12.47
N HIS A 153 -1.06 7.82 -13.17
CA HIS A 153 -0.52 8.35 -14.42
C HIS A 153 -1.62 8.56 -15.47
N LYS A 154 -2.53 7.60 -15.61
CA LYS A 154 -3.70 7.72 -16.50
C LYS A 154 -4.59 8.88 -16.08
N ALA A 155 -4.90 9.01 -14.78
CA ALA A 155 -5.76 10.05 -14.24
C ALA A 155 -5.19 11.47 -14.40
N VAL A 156 -3.86 11.64 -14.37
CA VAL A 156 -3.20 12.93 -14.63
C VAL A 156 -2.90 13.18 -16.11
N GLY A 157 -3.41 12.34 -17.02
CA GLY A 157 -3.26 12.48 -18.47
C GLY A 157 -1.93 11.96 -19.04
N ASN A 158 -1.08 11.35 -18.23
CA ASN A 158 0.20 10.78 -18.66
C ASN A 158 0.04 9.32 -19.13
N GLN A 159 -0.57 9.13 -20.29
CA GLN A 159 -0.86 7.81 -20.86
C GLN A 159 0.40 6.98 -21.14
N ALA A 160 1.50 7.64 -21.52
CA ALA A 160 2.76 6.96 -21.82
C ALA A 160 3.33 6.25 -20.58
N MET A 161 3.44 6.97 -19.46
CA MET A 161 3.94 6.39 -18.21
C MET A 161 2.96 5.37 -17.63
N SER A 162 1.65 5.59 -17.76
CA SER A 162 0.66 4.60 -17.36
C SER A 162 0.88 3.27 -18.09
N LYS A 163 1.09 3.32 -19.41
CA LYS A 163 1.40 2.14 -20.21
C LYS A 163 2.72 1.49 -19.78
N GLU A 164 3.77 2.27 -19.58
CA GLU A 164 5.07 1.75 -19.13
C GLU A 164 4.97 1.00 -17.79
N CYS A 165 4.23 1.54 -16.82
CA CYS A 165 3.97 0.86 -15.56
C CYS A 165 3.22 -0.48 -15.76
N LEU A 166 2.22 -0.52 -16.64
CA LEU A 166 1.47 -1.74 -16.92
C LEU A 166 2.31 -2.78 -17.68
N ASP A 167 3.08 -2.36 -18.67
CA ASP A 167 3.99 -3.24 -19.41
C ASP A 167 5.06 -3.84 -18.47
N PHE A 168 5.57 -3.04 -17.53
CA PHE A 168 6.47 -3.51 -16.48
C PHE A 168 5.78 -4.50 -15.52
N LEU A 169 4.56 -4.19 -15.08
CA LEU A 169 3.76 -5.06 -14.22
C LEU A 169 3.54 -6.43 -14.87
N PHE A 170 3.13 -6.46 -16.15
CA PHE A 170 2.93 -7.70 -16.90
C PHE A 170 4.23 -8.50 -17.04
N SER A 171 5.34 -7.82 -17.34
CA SER A 171 6.65 -8.48 -17.42
C SER A 171 7.05 -9.12 -16.10
N LEU A 172 6.80 -8.43 -14.98
CA LEU A 172 7.08 -8.96 -13.65
C LEU A 172 6.18 -10.15 -13.32
N MET A 173 4.87 -10.07 -13.63
CA MET A 173 3.94 -11.20 -13.45
C MET A 173 4.38 -12.44 -14.24
N MET A 174 4.75 -12.27 -15.51
CA MET A 174 5.23 -13.36 -16.35
C MET A 174 6.48 -14.02 -15.76
N LEU A 175 7.45 -13.23 -15.27
CA LEU A 175 8.64 -13.75 -14.61
C LEU A 175 8.29 -14.63 -13.39
N PHE A 176 7.31 -14.25 -12.58
CA PHE A 176 6.88 -15.04 -11.43
C PHE A 176 6.11 -16.30 -11.81
N VAL A 177 5.28 -16.23 -12.86
CA VAL A 177 4.60 -17.41 -13.42
C VAL A 177 5.62 -18.42 -13.95
N ASP A 178 6.62 -17.97 -14.71
CA ASP A 178 7.65 -18.81 -15.30
C ASP A 178 8.56 -19.47 -14.24
N ARG A 179 8.74 -18.81 -13.09
CA ARG A 179 9.46 -19.37 -11.92
C ARG A 179 8.63 -20.37 -11.12
N GLY A 180 7.36 -20.64 -11.50
CA GLY A 180 6.52 -21.62 -10.82
C GLY A 180 5.96 -21.14 -9.47
N CYS A 181 5.91 -19.83 -9.22
CA CYS A 181 5.19 -19.25 -8.07
C CYS A 181 3.67 -19.36 -8.28
N SER A 182 3.14 -20.58 -8.40
CA SER A 182 1.71 -20.83 -8.46
C SER A 182 1.13 -20.71 -7.05
N VAL A 183 0.16 -19.80 -6.86
CA VAL A 183 -0.71 -19.82 -5.69
C VAL A 183 -1.42 -21.17 -5.70
N GLN A 184 -1.11 -22.05 -4.75
CA GLN A 184 -1.91 -23.24 -4.52
C GLN A 184 -3.29 -22.80 -4.02
N LEU A 185 -4.22 -22.59 -4.95
CA LEU A 185 -5.64 -22.48 -4.63
C LEU A 185 -6.09 -23.85 -4.13
N LYS A 186 -6.17 -24.01 -2.81
CA LYS A 186 -6.80 -25.18 -2.19
C LYS A 186 -8.27 -25.16 -2.58
N HIS A 187 -8.66 -26.17 -3.37
CA HIS A 187 -10.05 -26.58 -3.58
C HIS A 187 -10.66 -27.14 -2.29
#